data_AF-A0A5K1JEP9-F1
#
_entry.id   AF-A0A5K1JEP9-F1
#
_cell.length_a   1.000
_cell.length_b   1.000
_cell.length_c   1.000
_cell.angle_alpha   90.00
_cell.angle_beta   90.00
_cell.angle_gamma   90.00
#
_symmetry.space_group_name_H-M   'P 1'
#
loop_
_entity.id
_entity.type
_entity.pdbx_description
1 polymer ?
#
loop_
_entity_poly.entity_id
_entity_poly.type
_entity_poly.pdbx_seq_one_letter_code
_entity_poly.pdbx_strand_id
1 'polypeptide(L)'
;MFSEESEAALVVHQALSKIQTVEDIYTSKGDCKGCGECCSRFLPMSKFDMQRLCNYVRKHNIKPQKRVARGIDLMCPYLTDTKECAVYHARPEVCRTYRCDKHVRGELLDFFGCNSAEVCDMYAVAGVLEMSNDDLRKLADELEEHTED
;
A
#
# COMPACT_ATOMS: atom_id res chain seq x y z
N MET A 1 11.05 0.60 -12.37
CA MET A 1 10.15 0.52 -13.55
C MET A 1 8.95 -0.33 -13.14
N PHE A 2 7.72 0.13 -13.34
CA PHE A 2 6.52 -0.66 -13.01
C PHE A 2 6.49 -1.89 -13.91
N SER A 3 6.16 -3.06 -13.35
CA SER A 3 5.95 -4.26 -14.15
C SER A 3 4.67 -4.13 -15.00
N GLU A 4 4.53 -4.88 -16.09
CA GLU A 4 3.27 -4.93 -16.88
C GLU A 4 2.05 -5.23 -15.98
N GLU A 5 2.24 -6.06 -14.94
CA GLU A 5 1.21 -6.35 -13.95
C GLU A 5 0.83 -5.11 -13.13
N SER A 6 1.82 -4.32 -12.69
CA SER A 6 1.59 -3.09 -11.93
C SER A 6 0.80 -2.06 -12.72
N GLU A 7 1.09 -1.93 -14.03
CA GLU A 7 0.36 -1.01 -14.91
C GLU A 7 -1.10 -1.45 -15.09
N ALA A 8 -1.31 -2.73 -15.40
CA ALA A 8 -2.66 -3.29 -15.49
C ALA A 8 -3.44 -3.11 -14.19
N ALA A 9 -2.78 -3.33 -13.05
CA ALA A 9 -3.39 -3.15 -11.73
C ALA A 9 -3.80 -1.71 -11.45
N LEU A 10 -2.98 -0.74 -11.85
CA LEU A 10 -3.30 0.67 -11.67
C LEU A 10 -4.54 1.08 -12.49
N VAL A 11 -4.64 0.60 -13.73
CA VAL A 11 -5.80 0.86 -14.59
C VAL A 11 -7.08 0.31 -13.96
N VAL A 12 -7.06 -0.95 -13.49
CA VAL A 12 -8.23 -1.55 -12.83
C VAL A 12 -8.56 -0.82 -11.53
N HIS A 13 -7.56 -0.47 -10.73
CA HIS A 13 -7.76 0.32 -9.51
C HIS A 13 -8.48 1.64 -9.80
N GLN A 14 -7.99 2.43 -10.76
CA GLN A 14 -8.61 3.71 -11.14
C GLN A 14 -10.04 3.56 -11.66
N ALA A 15 -10.34 2.47 -12.37
CA ALA A 15 -11.69 2.19 -12.85
C ALA A 15 -12.64 1.85 -11.69
N LEU A 16 -12.21 0.98 -10.76
CA LEU A 16 -13.03 0.55 -9.62
C LEU A 16 -13.22 1.65 -8.57
N SER A 17 -12.19 2.45 -8.29
CA SER A 17 -12.26 3.54 -7.31
C SER A 17 -13.33 4.59 -7.63
N LYS A 18 -13.80 4.67 -8.89
CA LYS A 18 -14.89 5.58 -9.30
C LYS A 18 -16.29 5.05 -8.98
N ILE A 19 -16.43 3.73 -8.80
CA ILE A 19 -17.72 3.06 -8.59
C ILE A 19 -17.80 2.35 -7.24
N GLN A 20 -16.69 2.31 -6.49
CA GLN A 20 -16.62 1.64 -5.20
C GLN A 20 -17.55 2.33 -4.20
N THR A 21 -18.32 1.52 -3.49
CA THR A 21 -19.09 1.95 -2.32
C THR A 21 -18.40 1.43 -1.08
N VAL A 22 -18.44 2.21 0.00
CA VAL A 22 -17.83 1.86 1.29
C VAL A 22 -18.93 1.64 2.31
N GLU A 23 -18.83 0.57 3.09
CA GLU A 23 -19.78 0.28 4.15
C GLU A 23 -19.46 1.13 5.39
N ASP A 24 -20.46 1.82 5.95
CA ASP A 24 -20.29 2.58 7.17
C ASP A 24 -20.24 1.64 8.39
N ILE A 25 -19.09 1.63 9.05
CA ILE A 25 -18.80 0.75 10.19
C ILE A 25 -19.74 0.96 11.38
N TYR A 26 -20.34 2.14 11.54
CA TYR A 26 -21.25 2.44 12.64
C TYR A 26 -22.70 1.98 12.40
N THR A 27 -23.10 1.82 11.15
CA THR A 27 -24.46 1.39 10.81
C THR A 27 -24.61 -0.12 10.72
N SER A 28 -23.51 -0.89 10.62
CA SER A 28 -23.62 -2.35 10.49
C SER A 28 -22.62 -3.23 11.27
N LYS A 29 -21.35 -2.87 11.57
CA LYS A 29 -20.35 -3.89 12.01
C LYS A 29 -19.16 -3.48 12.93
N GLY A 30 -19.13 -2.35 13.63
CA GLY A 30 -18.22 -2.15 14.78
C GLY A 30 -16.80 -1.64 14.48
N ASP A 31 -15.77 -2.21 15.12
CA ASP A 31 -14.39 -1.70 15.19
C ASP A 31 -13.68 -1.68 13.82
N CYS A 32 -12.95 -0.60 13.53
CA CYS A 32 -12.09 -0.48 12.34
C CYS A 32 -10.95 -1.51 12.33
N LYS A 33 -10.62 -2.09 13.49
CA LYS A 33 -9.66 -3.19 13.57
C LYS A 33 -10.23 -4.45 12.90
N GLY A 34 -9.67 -4.82 11.75
CA GLY A 34 -10.04 -6.03 11.02
C GLY A 34 -11.10 -5.84 9.93
N CYS A 35 -11.51 -4.60 9.59
CA CYS A 35 -12.46 -4.39 8.49
C CYS A 35 -11.82 -4.60 7.11
N GLY A 36 -10.56 -4.17 6.93
CA GLY A 36 -9.79 -4.28 5.68
C GLY A 36 -10.10 -3.23 4.62
N GLU A 37 -11.08 -2.35 4.84
CA GLU A 37 -11.56 -1.38 3.83
C GLU A 37 -10.51 -0.32 3.44
N CYS A 38 -9.54 -0.01 4.30
CA CYS A 38 -8.45 0.92 3.98
C CYS A 38 -7.28 0.26 3.21
N CYS A 39 -7.29 -1.06 3.05
CA CYS A 39 -6.13 -1.84 2.60
C CYS A 39 -6.10 -2.00 1.07
N SER A 40 -5.79 -0.91 0.38
CA SER A 40 -5.55 -0.87 -1.08
C SER A 40 -4.10 -1.21 -1.46
N ARG A 41 -3.91 -1.77 -2.66
CA ARG A 41 -2.60 -1.96 -3.33
C ARG A 41 -1.95 -0.63 -3.67
N PHE A 42 -2.74 0.37 -4.07
CA PHE A 42 -2.25 1.69 -4.44
C PHE A 42 -2.57 2.68 -3.32
N LEU A 43 -1.53 3.33 -2.80
CA LEU A 43 -1.64 4.27 -1.70
C LEU A 43 -0.79 5.51 -1.97
N PRO A 44 -1.29 6.73 -1.70
CA PRO A 44 -0.44 7.92 -1.66
C PRO A 44 0.46 7.81 -0.42
N MET A 45 1.77 7.84 -0.64
CA MET A 45 2.76 7.74 0.43
C MET A 45 3.83 8.82 0.29
N SER A 46 4.17 9.44 1.41
CA SER A 46 5.33 10.32 1.48
C SER A 46 6.63 9.51 1.60
N LYS A 47 7.78 10.17 1.41
CA LYS A 47 9.10 9.56 1.70
C LYS A 47 9.22 9.11 3.17
N PHE A 48 8.58 9.84 4.09
CA PHE A 48 8.55 9.47 5.51
C PHE A 48 7.73 8.20 5.77
N ASP A 49 6.59 8.04 5.08
CA ASP A 49 5.81 6.80 5.14
C ASP A 49 6.64 5.61 4.66
N MET A 50 7.33 5.79 3.53
CA MET A 50 8.19 4.76 2.95
C MET A 50 9.26 4.33 3.96
N GLN A 51 10.05 5.26 4.48
CA GLN A 51 11.12 4.95 5.44
C GLN A 51 10.59 4.24 6.70
N ARG A 52 9.49 4.75 7.26
CA ARG A 52 8.85 4.16 8.45
C ARG A 52 8.39 2.73 8.19
N LEU A 53 7.70 2.50 7.07
CA LEU A 53 7.20 1.19 6.68
C LEU A 53 8.35 0.21 6.45
N CYS A 54 9.35 0.60 5.66
CA CYS A 54 10.52 -0.20 5.33
C CYS A 54 11.27 -0.67 6.59
N ASN A 55 11.54 0.26 7.51
CA ASN A 55 12.24 -0.04 8.77
C ASN A 55 11.43 -1.02 9.63
N TYR A 56 10.12 -0.85 9.71
CA TYR A 56 9.25 -1.72 10.49
C TYR A 56 9.19 -3.13 9.89
N VAL A 57 8.94 -3.24 8.58
CA VAL A 57 8.85 -4.53 7.87
C VAL A 57 10.11 -5.35 8.06
N ARG A 58 11.30 -4.73 7.88
CA ARG A 58 12.59 -5.41 8.07
C ARG A 58 12.82 -5.81 9.52
N LYS A 59 12.62 -4.89 10.47
CA LYS A 59 12.83 -5.15 11.90
C LYS A 59 11.97 -6.30 12.43
N HIS A 60 10.75 -6.41 11.91
CA HIS A 60 9.78 -7.41 12.35
C HIS A 60 9.69 -8.63 11.42
N ASN A 61 10.53 -8.71 10.38
CA ASN A 61 10.53 -9.78 9.37
C ASN A 61 9.13 -10.08 8.80
N ILE A 62 8.37 -9.02 8.52
CA ILE A 62 6.99 -9.13 8.00
C ILE A 62 7.06 -9.51 6.53
N LYS A 63 6.28 -10.51 6.12
CA LYS A 63 6.20 -10.96 4.74
C LYS A 63 4.91 -10.46 4.06
N PRO A 64 4.99 -10.01 2.80
CA PRO A 64 3.80 -9.70 2.02
C PRO A 64 2.99 -10.97 1.79
N GLN A 65 1.66 -10.84 1.81
CA GLN A 65 0.74 -11.85 1.36
C GLN A 65 0.83 -11.99 -0.16
N LYS A 66 0.76 -13.22 -0.63
CA LYS A 66 0.67 -13.54 -2.07
C LYS A 66 -0.73 -14.07 -2.34
N ARG A 67 -1.66 -13.18 -2.68
CA ARG A 67 -3.04 -13.57 -2.99
C ARG A 67 -3.11 -13.97 -4.45
N VAL A 68 -2.80 -15.24 -4.73
CA VAL A 68 -2.94 -15.78 -6.09
C VAL A 68 -4.39 -16.21 -6.30
N ALA A 69 -5.29 -15.24 -6.46
CA ALA A 69 -6.63 -15.49 -6.96
C ALA A 69 -6.64 -15.20 -8.46
N ARG A 70 -7.52 -15.86 -9.23
CA ARG A 70 -7.66 -15.62 -10.67
C ARG A 70 -7.92 -14.13 -10.94
N GLY A 71 -6.92 -13.39 -11.40
CA GLY A 71 -7.02 -11.96 -11.71
C GLY A 71 -5.95 -11.10 -11.04
N ILE A 72 -6.18 -9.79 -11.08
CA ILE A 72 -5.28 -8.78 -10.51
C ILE A 72 -5.65 -8.56 -9.04
N ASP A 73 -4.69 -8.74 -8.13
CA ASP A 73 -4.87 -8.36 -6.73
C ASP A 73 -4.70 -6.86 -6.55
N LEU A 74 -5.72 -6.24 -5.96
CA LEU A 74 -5.78 -4.81 -5.65
C LEU A 74 -5.75 -4.55 -4.14
N MET A 75 -5.56 -5.58 -3.33
CA MET A 75 -5.44 -5.44 -1.88
C MET A 75 -4.00 -5.11 -1.48
N CYS A 76 -3.85 -4.45 -0.34
CA CYS A 76 -2.54 -4.21 0.25
C CYS A 76 -1.84 -5.56 0.54
N PRO A 77 -0.57 -5.74 0.17
CA PRO A 77 0.18 -6.98 0.45
C PRO A 77 0.36 -7.24 1.95
N TYR A 78 0.16 -6.25 2.82
CA TYR A 78 0.25 -6.43 4.27
C TYR A 78 -1.10 -6.66 4.95
N LEU A 79 -2.20 -6.79 4.19
CA LEU A 79 -3.48 -7.26 4.71
C LEU A 79 -3.42 -8.78 4.84
N THR A 80 -3.60 -9.31 6.05
CA THR A 80 -3.64 -10.75 6.32
C THR A 80 -4.97 -11.39 5.90
N ASP A 81 -5.05 -12.72 5.90
CA ASP A 81 -6.28 -13.46 5.58
C ASP A 81 -7.39 -13.25 6.63
N THR A 82 -7.02 -12.93 7.87
CA THR A 82 -7.95 -12.55 8.95
C THR A 82 -8.39 -11.09 8.87
N LYS A 83 -8.06 -10.39 7.77
CA LYS A 83 -8.29 -8.96 7.54
C LYS A 83 -7.55 -8.00 8.50
N GLU A 84 -6.57 -8.50 9.25
CA GLU A 84 -5.71 -7.66 10.08
C GLU A 84 -4.55 -7.07 9.25
N CYS A 85 -4.13 -5.85 9.60
CA CYS A 85 -2.98 -5.21 8.97
C CYS A 85 -1.68 -5.65 9.67
N ALA A 86 -0.81 -6.40 8.98
CA ALA A 86 0.45 -6.87 9.53
C ALA A 86 1.41 -5.70 9.89
N VAL A 87 1.25 -4.55 9.24
CA VAL A 87 2.04 -3.34 9.48
C VAL A 87 1.26 -2.27 10.27
N TYR A 88 0.27 -2.67 11.08
CA TYR A 88 -0.66 -1.74 11.76
C TYR A 88 0.03 -0.55 12.45
N HIS A 89 1.14 -0.79 13.15
CA HIS A 89 1.89 0.23 13.89
C HIS A 89 2.73 1.15 12.99
N ALA A 90 3.08 0.72 11.78
CA ALA A 90 3.86 1.47 10.80
C ALA A 90 3.05 1.90 9.56
N ARG A 91 1.72 1.75 9.61
CA ARG A 91 0.80 2.16 8.54
C ARG A 91 1.14 3.55 8.02
N PRO A 92 1.10 3.76 6.68
CA PRO A 92 1.17 5.08 6.08
C PRO A 92 0.13 6.03 6.67
N GLU A 93 0.39 7.34 6.60
CA GLU A 93 -0.51 8.33 7.17
C GLU A 93 -1.92 8.28 6.59
N VAL A 94 -2.04 8.10 5.26
CA VAL A 94 -3.34 7.91 4.60
C VAL A 94 -4.14 6.76 5.24
N CYS A 95 -3.49 5.65 5.59
CA CYS A 95 -4.13 4.51 6.23
C CYS A 95 -4.49 4.75 7.71
N ARG A 96 -3.84 5.70 8.38
CA ARG A 96 -4.16 6.09 9.77
C ARG A 96 -5.36 7.02 9.82
N THR A 97 -5.44 7.94 8.85
CA THR A 97 -6.50 8.93 8.74
C THR A 97 -7.78 8.34 8.15
N TYR A 98 -7.65 7.32 7.29
CA TYR A 98 -8.80 6.69 6.66
C TYR A 98 -9.78 6.09 7.67
N ARG A 99 -11.05 6.43 7.47
CA ARG A 99 -12.19 5.99 8.28
C ARG A 99 -13.38 5.79 7.36
N CYS A 100 -13.96 4.58 7.36
CA CYS A 100 -15.08 4.26 6.48
C CYS A 100 -16.27 5.20 6.67
N ASP A 101 -16.58 5.54 7.91
CA ASP A 101 -17.69 6.42 8.25
C ASP A 101 -17.48 7.86 7.73
N LYS A 102 -16.25 8.35 7.72
CA LYS A 102 -15.90 9.64 7.12
C LYS A 102 -15.90 9.58 5.59
N HIS A 103 -15.45 8.47 5.00
CA HIS A 103 -15.47 8.30 3.56
C HIS A 103 -16.91 8.36 3.02
N VAL A 104 -17.84 7.62 3.63
CA VAL A 104 -19.25 7.64 3.24
C VAL A 104 -19.86 9.04 3.35
N ARG A 105 -19.44 9.83 4.34
CA ARG A 105 -19.90 11.23 4.52
C ARG A 105 -19.15 12.26 3.66
N GLY A 106 -18.11 11.86 2.92
CA GLY A 106 -17.27 12.79 2.18
C GLY A 106 -16.36 13.67 3.06
N GLU A 107 -16.07 13.22 4.28
CA GLU A 107 -15.33 13.95 5.33
C GLU A 107 -13.88 13.43 5.48
N LEU A 108 -13.34 12.73 4.48
CA LEU A 108 -11.92 12.36 4.50
C LEU A 108 -11.09 13.64 4.41
N LEU A 109 -10.35 13.90 5.47
CA LEU A 109 -9.43 15.03 5.56
C LEU A 109 -8.08 14.66 4.93
N ASP A 110 -7.36 15.69 4.50
CA ASP A 110 -5.95 15.57 4.17
C ASP A 110 -5.14 15.01 5.35
N PHE A 111 -4.01 14.39 5.04
CA PHE A 111 -3.04 13.88 6.01
C PHE A 111 -1.73 14.66 5.93
N PHE A 112 -0.87 14.53 6.94
CA PHE A 112 0.37 15.28 6.98
C PHE A 112 1.34 14.74 5.90
N GLY A 113 1.89 15.65 5.09
CA GLY A 113 2.68 15.26 3.93
C GLY A 113 1.87 14.84 2.70
N CYS A 114 0.55 15.08 2.65
CA CYS A 114 -0.25 14.86 1.43
C CYS A 114 0.33 15.59 0.20
N ASN A 115 0.87 16.79 0.40
CA ASN A 115 1.48 17.61 -0.65
C ASN A 115 2.76 17.01 -1.27
N SER A 116 3.39 16.04 -0.59
CA SER A 116 4.59 15.35 -1.05
C SER A 116 4.37 13.85 -1.21
N ALA A 117 3.12 13.39 -1.13
CA ALA A 117 2.77 12.00 -1.29
C ALA A 117 2.62 11.63 -2.76
N GLU A 118 3.20 10.50 -3.15
CA GLU A 118 3.08 9.95 -4.49
C GLU A 118 2.33 8.61 -4.43
N VAL A 119 1.52 8.32 -5.46
CA VAL A 119 0.81 7.04 -5.54
C VAL A 119 1.82 5.94 -5.79
N CYS A 120 1.90 5.02 -4.83
CA CYS A 120 2.84 3.91 -4.84
C CYS A 120 2.10 2.57 -5.02
N ASP A 121 2.70 1.65 -5.80
CA ASP A 121 2.30 0.23 -5.81
C ASP A 121 2.94 -0.48 -4.62
N MET A 122 2.13 -0.89 -3.65
CA MET A 122 2.60 -1.53 -2.43
C MET A 122 3.26 -2.90 -2.69
N TYR A 123 2.94 -3.58 -3.79
CA TYR A 123 3.63 -4.82 -4.17
C TYR A 123 5.05 -4.54 -4.69
N ALA A 124 5.26 -3.45 -5.44
CA ALA A 124 6.60 -3.03 -5.83
C ALA A 124 7.44 -2.66 -4.60
N VAL A 125 6.84 -1.95 -3.64
CA VAL A 125 7.48 -1.62 -2.35
C VAL A 125 7.84 -2.88 -1.57
N ALA A 126 6.93 -3.84 -1.49
CA ALA A 126 7.19 -5.11 -0.83
C ALA A 126 8.29 -5.92 -1.52
N GLY A 127 8.32 -5.94 -2.86
CA GLY A 127 9.38 -6.60 -3.64
C GLY A 127 10.77 -6.06 -3.30
N VAL A 128 10.94 -4.72 -3.28
CA VAL A 128 12.20 -4.07 -2.87
C VAL A 128 12.57 -4.42 -1.42
N LEU A 129 11.59 -4.64 -0.55
CA LEU A 129 11.82 -5.01 0.85
C LEU A 129 12.19 -6.49 1.05
N GLU A 130 11.81 -7.36 0.12
CA GLU A 130 12.21 -8.76 0.12
C GLU A 130 13.60 -9.00 -0.50
N MET A 131 14.13 -8.04 -1.27
CA MET A 131 15.46 -8.12 -1.88
C MET A 131 16.56 -8.22 -0.81
N SER A 132 17.57 -9.05 -1.10
CA SER A 132 18.78 -9.10 -0.29
C SER A 132 19.60 -7.82 -0.47
N ASN A 133 20.49 -7.52 0.48
CA ASN A 133 21.43 -6.41 0.35
C ASN A 133 22.33 -6.57 -0.89
N ASP A 134 22.63 -7.81 -1.29
CA ASP A 134 23.42 -8.10 -2.49
C ASP A 134 22.65 -7.79 -3.77
N ASP A 135 21.35 -8.09 -3.80
CA ASP A 135 20.49 -7.76 -4.94
C ASP A 135 20.29 -6.24 -5.05
N LEU A 136 20.15 -5.54 -3.92
CA LEU A 136 20.06 -4.08 -3.89
C LEU A 136 21.34 -3.42 -4.40
N ARG A 137 22.51 -3.99 -4.08
CA ARG A 137 23.80 -3.47 -4.56
C ARG A 137 23.93 -3.61 -6.07
N LYS A 138 23.60 -4.79 -6.63
CA LYS A 138 23.62 -4.99 -8.09
C LYS A 138 22.69 -4.03 -8.82
N LEU A 139 21.49 -3.80 -8.29
CA LEU A 139 20.53 -2.87 -8.89
C LEU A 139 20.99 -1.41 -8.82
N ALA A 140 21.74 -1.03 -7.77
CA ALA A 140 22.36 0.29 -7.68
C ALA A 140 23.49 0.44 -8.71
N ASP A 141 24.34 -0.57 -8.85
CA ASP A 141 25.43 -0.59 -9.83
C ASP A 141 24.88 -0.46 -11.28
N GLU A 142 23.81 -1.19 -11.61
CA GLU A 142 23.13 -1.13 -12.93
C GLU A 142 22.46 0.24 -13.22
N LEU A 143 21.97 0.93 -12.18
CA LEU A 143 21.36 2.26 -12.34
C LEU A 143 22.40 3.36 -12.54
N GLU A 144 23.59 3.22 -11.93
CA GLU A 144 24.70 4.16 -12.12
C GLU A 144 25.25 4.07 -13.55
N GLU A 145 25.40 2.85 -14.10
CA GLU A 145 25.83 2.63 -15.49
C GLU A 145 24.87 3.25 -16.54
N HIS A 146 23.58 3.33 -16.23
CA HIS A 146 22.58 3.93 -17.13
C HIS A 146 22.42 5.46 -16.99
N THR A 147 23.16 6.10 -16.10
CA THR A 147 23.16 7.57 -15.94
C THR A 147 24.37 8.24 -16.60
N GLU A 148 25.28 7.48 -17.19
CA GLU A 148 26.48 7.97 -17.88
C GLU A 148 26.31 8.17 -19.41
N ASP A 149 25.09 7.99 -19.94
CA ASP A 149 24.74 8.23 -21.37
C ASP A 149 23.86 9.48 -21.58
#